data_AF-A0A3N9WRB2-F1
#
_entry.id   AF-A0A3N9WRB2-F1
#
_cell.length_a   1.000
_cell.length_b   1.000
_cell.length_c   1.000
_cell.angle_alpha   90.00
_cell.angle_beta   90.00
_cell.angle_gamma   90.00
#
_symmetry.space_group_name_H-M   'P 1'
#
loop_
_entity.id
_entity.type
_entity.pdbx_description
1 polymer ?
#
loop_
_entity_poly.entity_id
_entity_poly.type
_entity_poly.pdbx_seq_one_letter_code
_entity_poly.pdbx_strand_id
1 'polypeptide(L)'
;PTHPRLRDLGAAGVPVRPTASVRTLYAPEADLFVKTSLHVRITNCLRKNARYELTGAVALTDLLARVPLPDGVGLLGEPAYRTVDVPGPDEAYGTILRGGLRPHLRPGDTPVLAAALAATPLVTPDPVAWWRAYVGLLVPAVLRSWLSHGVVHEAHLQNVVVVLDRDRRPVRMLLRDLEGVKLDADRWSTWPDGVPAQVRYGPRAAHRRIVYCLFVNHLGGISGALADARPGIERRLWQDLRAVVEAVAADLGEPAELRALLTGEPLLAKANLLVRWRRDADRAAPFVPVPNPMGGPR
;
A
#
# COMPACT_ATOMS: atom_id res chain seq x y z
N PRO A 1 6.92 25.93 -21.17
CA PRO A 1 8.04 25.90 -20.19
C PRO A 1 8.19 27.26 -19.50
N THR A 2 8.05 27.31 -18.18
CA THR A 2 8.09 28.57 -17.41
C THR A 2 9.50 29.03 -17.04
N HIS A 3 10.55 28.29 -17.42
CA HIS A 3 11.94 28.58 -17.05
C HIS A 3 12.87 28.60 -18.29
N PRO A 4 13.75 29.61 -18.45
CA PRO A 4 14.57 29.80 -19.66
C PRO A 4 15.61 28.69 -19.91
N ARG A 5 15.96 27.92 -18.87
CA ARG A 5 16.84 26.73 -18.99
C ARG A 5 16.11 25.46 -19.44
N LEU A 6 14.81 25.53 -19.71
CA LEU A 6 14.00 24.38 -20.13
C LEU A 6 13.55 24.55 -21.57
N ARG A 7 13.73 23.49 -22.38
CA ARG A 7 13.28 23.41 -23.76
C ARG A 7 12.17 22.38 -23.87
N ASP A 8 11.07 22.75 -24.52
CA ASP A 8 10.01 21.81 -24.90
C ASP A 8 10.47 20.99 -26.11
N LEU A 9 10.41 19.67 -25.99
CA LEU A 9 10.74 18.74 -27.07
C LEU A 9 9.49 18.12 -27.71
N GLY A 10 8.29 18.47 -27.24
CA GLY A 10 7.04 17.84 -27.63
C GLY A 10 6.89 16.41 -27.08
N ALA A 11 5.94 15.67 -27.63
CA ALA A 11 5.74 14.27 -27.30
C ALA A 11 6.92 13.43 -27.82
N ALA A 12 7.66 12.80 -26.91
CA ALA A 12 8.83 11.98 -27.22
C ALA A 12 8.96 10.81 -26.23
N GLY A 13 9.77 9.83 -26.59
CA GLY A 13 10.06 8.64 -25.75
C GLY A 13 9.32 7.38 -26.21
N VAL A 14 9.24 6.41 -25.31
CA VAL A 14 8.56 5.12 -25.57
C VAL A 14 7.07 5.21 -25.25
N PRO A 15 6.22 4.39 -25.89
CA PRO A 15 4.82 4.26 -25.51
C PRO A 15 4.68 3.80 -24.05
N VAL A 16 3.88 4.54 -23.28
CA VAL A 16 3.58 4.22 -21.88
C VAL A 16 2.08 4.24 -21.65
N ARG A 17 1.62 3.49 -20.64
CA ARG A 17 0.20 3.35 -20.30
C ARG A 17 -0.07 3.90 -18.91
N PRO A 18 -0.96 4.90 -18.76
CA PRO A 18 -1.38 5.36 -17.44
C PRO A 18 -1.99 4.22 -16.63
N THR A 19 -1.63 4.15 -15.35
CA THR A 19 -2.21 3.21 -14.39
C THR A 19 -3.32 3.88 -13.58
N ALA A 20 -3.94 3.18 -12.64
CA ALA A 20 -5.02 3.70 -11.79
C ALA A 20 -4.65 4.96 -10.97
N SER A 21 -3.37 5.25 -10.74
CA SER A 21 -2.94 6.51 -10.09
C SER A 21 -2.94 7.72 -11.04
N VAL A 22 -3.18 7.49 -12.34
CA VAL A 22 -3.05 8.44 -13.47
C VAL A 22 -1.61 8.89 -13.71
N ARG A 23 -0.91 9.38 -12.68
CA ARG A 23 0.46 9.90 -12.74
C ARG A 23 1.56 8.85 -12.71
N THR A 24 1.23 7.58 -12.58
CA THR A 24 2.19 6.47 -12.75
C THR A 24 1.90 5.78 -14.06
N LEU A 25 2.89 5.80 -14.94
CA LEU A 25 2.85 5.28 -16.29
C LEU A 25 3.64 3.97 -16.32
N TYR A 26 3.13 2.94 -16.97
CA TYR A 26 3.85 1.68 -17.18
C TYR A 26 4.41 1.62 -18.61
N ALA A 27 5.70 1.34 -18.74
CA ALA A 27 6.38 1.08 -20.01
C ALA A 27 6.52 -0.45 -20.19
N PRO A 28 5.67 -1.12 -20.99
CA PRO A 28 5.64 -2.58 -21.04
C PRO A 28 6.93 -3.17 -21.59
N GLU A 29 7.55 -2.57 -22.61
CA GLU A 29 8.78 -3.10 -23.22
C GLU A 29 9.92 -3.18 -22.20
N ALA A 30 10.13 -2.10 -21.46
CA ALA A 30 11.18 -1.99 -20.44
C ALA A 30 10.81 -2.64 -19.09
N ASP A 31 9.55 -3.04 -18.90
CA ASP A 31 8.99 -3.46 -17.61
C ASP A 31 9.35 -2.47 -16.48
N LEU A 32 8.96 -1.22 -16.67
CA LEU A 32 9.31 -0.12 -15.78
C LEU A 32 8.11 0.78 -15.54
N PHE A 33 7.93 1.20 -14.30
CA PHE A 33 6.96 2.24 -13.97
C PHE A 33 7.65 3.59 -13.82
N VAL A 34 7.04 4.62 -14.38
CA VAL A 34 7.49 6.01 -14.32
C VAL A 34 6.42 6.81 -13.59
N LYS A 35 6.71 7.24 -12.36
CA LYS A 35 5.80 8.02 -11.51
C LYS A 35 6.19 9.49 -11.59
N THR A 36 5.40 10.29 -12.31
CA THR A 36 5.67 11.70 -12.55
C THR A 36 4.88 12.58 -11.59
N SER A 37 5.33 13.81 -11.39
CA SER A 37 4.48 14.85 -10.81
C SER A 37 3.33 15.22 -11.75
N LEU A 38 2.16 15.50 -11.17
CA LEU A 38 0.96 15.97 -11.84
C LEU A 38 0.24 16.96 -10.92
N HIS A 39 0.24 18.25 -11.27
CA HIS A 39 -0.40 19.31 -10.49
C HIS A 39 -1.93 19.31 -10.63
N VAL A 40 -2.54 18.15 -10.40
CA VAL A 40 -3.98 17.93 -10.39
C VAL A 40 -4.36 17.26 -9.07
N ARG A 41 -5.49 17.68 -8.48
CA ARG A 41 -6.03 17.00 -7.30
C ARG A 41 -6.76 15.73 -7.75
N ILE A 42 -6.26 14.58 -7.34
CA ILE A 42 -6.90 13.28 -7.57
C ILE A 42 -7.26 12.70 -6.21
N THR A 43 -8.55 12.40 -6.03
CA THR A 43 -9.16 12.18 -4.71
C THR A 43 -8.76 13.32 -3.77
N ASN A 44 -8.14 13.06 -2.63
CA ASN A 44 -7.94 14.08 -1.59
C ASN A 44 -6.67 14.92 -1.75
N CYS A 45 -5.71 14.50 -2.57
CA CYS A 45 -4.36 15.09 -2.61
C CYS A 45 -4.02 15.69 -3.97
N LEU A 46 -3.22 16.76 -3.95
CA LEU A 46 -2.50 17.23 -5.13
C LEU A 46 -1.41 16.20 -5.46
N ARG A 47 -1.34 15.77 -6.72
CA ARG A 47 -0.45 14.68 -7.14
C ARG A 47 0.93 15.16 -7.59
N LYS A 48 1.59 15.98 -6.78
CA LYS A 48 3.02 16.31 -6.97
C LYS A 48 3.92 15.37 -6.17
N ASN A 49 5.18 15.23 -6.59
CA ASN A 49 6.24 14.59 -5.81
C ASN A 49 7.08 15.71 -5.18
N ALA A 50 7.02 15.85 -3.86
CA ALA A 50 7.86 16.79 -3.14
C ALA A 50 9.33 16.33 -3.17
N ARG A 51 10.29 17.26 -3.01
CA ARG A 51 11.72 16.91 -3.14
C ARG A 51 12.17 15.82 -2.16
N TYR A 52 11.65 15.83 -0.93
CA TYR A 52 11.95 14.78 0.06
C TYR A 52 11.35 13.42 -0.30
N GLU A 53 10.29 13.37 -1.11
CA GLU A 53 9.67 12.11 -1.57
C GLU A 53 10.52 11.46 -2.65
N LEU A 54 11.17 12.28 -3.49
CA LEU A 54 12.10 11.80 -4.52
C LEU A 54 13.34 11.13 -3.89
N THR A 55 14.02 11.83 -2.98
CA THR A 55 15.18 11.26 -2.27
C THR A 55 14.77 10.13 -1.32
N GLY A 56 13.63 10.29 -0.65
CA GLY A 56 13.07 9.30 0.26
C GLY A 56 12.72 7.98 -0.42
N ALA A 57 12.25 7.99 -1.67
CA ALA A 57 11.96 6.77 -2.42
C ALA A 57 13.20 5.87 -2.58
N VAL A 58 14.35 6.45 -2.91
CA VAL A 58 15.61 5.70 -3.07
C VAL A 58 16.10 5.21 -1.72
N ALA A 59 16.18 6.10 -0.71
CA ALA A 59 16.62 5.72 0.63
C ALA A 59 15.74 4.63 1.27
N LEU A 60 14.42 4.70 1.07
CA LEU A 60 13.50 3.66 1.52
C LEU A 60 13.65 2.37 0.73
N THR A 61 13.97 2.42 -0.57
CA THR A 61 14.26 1.21 -1.36
C THR A 61 15.43 0.46 -0.77
N ASP A 62 16.53 1.16 -0.46
CA ASP A 62 17.73 0.56 0.14
C ASP A 62 17.48 0.05 1.55
N LEU A 63 16.69 0.80 2.35
CA LEU A 63 16.30 0.36 3.68
C LEU A 63 15.46 -0.91 3.64
N LEU A 64 14.41 -0.93 2.83
CA LEU A 64 13.43 -2.02 2.79
C LEU A 64 13.99 -3.28 2.12
N ALA A 65 15.02 -3.16 1.27
CA ALA A 65 15.76 -4.31 0.75
C ALA A 65 16.41 -5.16 1.87
N ARG A 66 16.61 -4.59 3.06
CA ARG A 66 17.18 -5.26 4.24
C ARG A 66 16.12 -5.77 5.22
N VAL A 67 14.85 -5.45 5.00
CA VAL A 67 13.74 -5.87 5.87
C VAL A 67 13.18 -7.17 5.30
N PRO A 68 13.17 -8.27 6.08
CA PRO A 68 12.70 -9.55 5.58
C PRO A 68 11.20 -9.47 5.29
N LEU A 69 10.81 -10.04 4.15
CA LEU A 69 9.41 -10.27 3.78
C LEU A 69 9.16 -11.78 3.73
N PRO A 70 7.95 -12.24 4.11
CA PRO A 70 7.58 -13.65 3.96
C PRO A 70 7.66 -14.13 2.51
N ASP A 71 7.83 -15.44 2.34
CA ASP A 71 7.73 -16.08 1.03
C ASP A 71 6.40 -15.72 0.35
N GLY A 72 6.47 -15.48 -0.97
CA GLY A 72 5.31 -15.04 -1.73
C GLY A 72 4.96 -13.56 -1.50
N VAL A 73 5.78 -12.77 -0.82
CA VAL A 73 5.62 -11.31 -0.75
C VAL A 73 6.84 -10.60 -1.31
N GLY A 74 6.60 -9.55 -2.10
CA GLY A 74 7.65 -8.74 -2.72
C GLY A 74 7.34 -7.25 -2.61
N LEU A 75 8.36 -6.43 -2.82
CA LEU A 75 8.26 -4.99 -2.88
C LEU A 75 8.71 -4.50 -4.26
N LEU A 76 7.90 -3.67 -4.91
CA LEU A 76 8.31 -2.95 -6.11
C LEU A 76 9.15 -1.74 -5.69
N GLY A 77 10.47 -1.92 -5.70
CA GLY A 77 11.44 -0.88 -5.31
C GLY A 77 11.41 0.34 -6.23
N GLU A 78 11.86 1.47 -5.70
CA GLU A 78 11.94 2.78 -6.36
C GLU A 78 13.40 3.27 -6.39
N PRO A 79 14.29 2.59 -7.13
CA PRO A 79 15.73 2.72 -6.98
C PRO A 79 16.31 4.04 -7.51
N ALA A 80 15.53 4.82 -8.24
CA ALA A 80 16.02 6.05 -8.84
C ALA A 80 14.92 7.09 -9.01
N TYR A 81 15.33 8.35 -9.05
CA TYR A 81 14.49 9.47 -9.48
C TYR A 81 15.29 10.41 -10.38
N ARG A 82 14.58 11.27 -11.10
CA ARG A 82 15.14 12.42 -11.81
C ARG A 82 14.28 13.64 -11.60
N THR A 83 14.94 14.80 -11.52
CA THR A 83 14.29 16.10 -11.58
C THR A 83 15.27 17.15 -12.10
N VAL A 84 14.83 18.39 -12.23
CA VAL A 84 15.64 19.55 -12.59
C VAL A 84 16.15 20.27 -11.34
N ASP A 85 17.33 20.86 -11.40
CA ASP A 85 17.90 21.65 -10.30
C ASP A 85 17.47 23.13 -10.41
N VAL A 86 16.17 23.36 -10.28
CA VAL A 86 15.55 24.69 -10.31
C VAL A 86 14.41 24.73 -9.29
N PRO A 87 14.42 25.64 -8.29
CA PRO A 87 13.39 25.69 -7.25
C PRO A 87 11.98 25.93 -7.81
N GLY A 88 11.04 25.03 -7.49
CA GLY A 88 9.66 25.02 -8.01
C GLY A 88 9.50 24.01 -9.14
N PRO A 89 10.19 24.17 -10.29
CA PRO A 89 10.25 23.15 -11.33
C PRO A 89 10.78 21.78 -10.85
N ASP A 90 11.67 21.75 -9.85
CA ASP A 90 12.17 20.51 -9.26
C ASP A 90 11.06 19.60 -8.70
N GLU A 91 10.00 20.17 -8.13
CA GLU A 91 8.81 19.39 -7.75
C GLU A 91 7.88 19.13 -8.94
N ALA A 92 7.84 20.03 -9.93
CA ALA A 92 6.98 19.90 -11.10
C ALA A 92 7.42 18.80 -12.08
N TYR A 93 8.73 18.58 -12.21
CA TYR A 93 9.33 17.60 -13.14
C TYR A 93 9.86 16.36 -12.42
N GLY A 94 9.68 16.28 -11.10
CA GLY A 94 10.08 15.14 -10.28
C GLY A 94 9.48 13.83 -10.79
N THR A 95 10.34 12.87 -11.12
CA THR A 95 9.99 11.57 -11.68
C THR A 95 10.69 10.46 -10.92
N ILE A 96 9.94 9.50 -10.40
CA ILE A 96 10.47 8.31 -9.73
C ILE A 96 10.37 7.11 -10.68
N LEU A 97 11.43 6.31 -10.74
CA LEU A 97 11.46 5.04 -11.45
C LEU A 97 11.16 3.91 -10.47
N ARG A 98 10.19 3.07 -10.80
CA ARG A 98 9.82 1.89 -10.00
C ARG A 98 9.99 0.62 -10.83
N GLY A 99 10.52 -0.41 -10.18
CA GLY A 99 10.74 -1.73 -10.78
C GLY A 99 9.48 -2.37 -11.35
N GLY A 100 9.69 -3.22 -12.35
CA GLY A 100 8.65 -3.91 -13.10
C GLY A 100 8.00 -5.10 -12.40
N LEU A 101 7.07 -5.74 -13.11
CA LEU A 101 6.33 -6.88 -12.59
C LEU A 101 7.00 -8.21 -12.95
N ARG A 102 7.66 -8.32 -14.11
CA ARG A 102 8.16 -9.60 -14.67
C ARG A 102 9.10 -10.37 -13.74
N PRO A 103 10.02 -9.73 -12.97
CA PRO A 103 10.87 -10.46 -12.02
C PRO A 103 10.09 -11.22 -10.94
N HIS A 104 8.82 -10.89 -10.75
CA HIS A 104 7.96 -11.49 -9.74
C HIS A 104 6.96 -12.52 -10.28
N LEU A 105 6.97 -12.78 -11.58
CA LEU A 105 5.98 -13.61 -12.27
C LEU A 105 6.60 -14.90 -12.81
N ARG A 106 5.84 -16.00 -12.70
CA ARG A 106 6.09 -17.25 -13.42
C ARG A 106 5.26 -17.30 -14.72
N PRO A 107 5.63 -18.16 -15.68
CA PRO A 107 4.84 -18.32 -16.91
C PRO A 107 3.38 -18.72 -16.65
N GLY A 108 2.45 -17.82 -16.99
CA GLY A 108 1.01 -17.99 -16.78
C GLY A 108 0.46 -17.27 -15.55
N ASP A 109 1.31 -16.66 -14.73
CA ASP A 109 0.88 -15.80 -13.64
C ASP A 109 0.25 -14.50 -14.19
N THR A 110 -0.78 -14.01 -13.51
CA THR A 110 -1.47 -12.77 -13.84
C THR A 110 -1.36 -11.78 -12.66
N PRO A 111 -0.63 -10.67 -12.80
CA PRO A 111 -0.66 -9.59 -11.81
C PRO A 111 -1.97 -8.79 -11.94
N VAL A 112 -2.67 -8.60 -10.82
CA VAL A 112 -3.93 -7.85 -10.75
C VAL A 112 -3.85 -6.85 -9.59
N LEU A 113 -4.26 -5.61 -9.83
CA LEU A 113 -4.37 -4.61 -8.76
C LEU A 113 -5.47 -5.04 -7.78
N ALA A 114 -5.20 -5.05 -6.46
CA ALA A 114 -6.20 -5.43 -5.47
C ALA A 114 -7.48 -4.56 -5.57
N ALA A 115 -7.33 -3.26 -5.86
CA ALA A 115 -8.46 -2.37 -6.12
C ALA A 115 -9.35 -2.83 -7.30
N ALA A 116 -8.79 -3.46 -8.32
CA ALA A 116 -9.58 -3.99 -9.44
C ALA A 116 -10.37 -5.24 -9.03
N LEU A 117 -9.81 -6.08 -8.15
CA LEU A 117 -10.53 -7.24 -7.58
C LEU A 117 -11.70 -6.80 -6.68
N ALA A 118 -11.52 -5.72 -5.92
CA ALA A 118 -12.54 -5.19 -5.02
C ALA A 118 -13.61 -4.32 -5.72
N ALA A 119 -13.44 -4.01 -7.01
CA ALA A 119 -14.34 -3.08 -7.72
C ALA A 119 -15.67 -3.72 -8.16
N THR A 120 -15.74 -5.05 -8.19
CA THR A 120 -16.90 -5.83 -8.63
C THR A 120 -16.98 -7.11 -7.79
N PRO A 121 -18.15 -7.79 -7.74
CA PRO A 121 -18.25 -9.10 -7.10
C PRO A 121 -17.15 -10.05 -7.59
N LEU A 122 -16.37 -10.60 -6.65
CA LEU A 122 -15.21 -11.44 -6.94
C LEU A 122 -15.62 -12.91 -7.00
N VAL A 123 -15.88 -13.40 -8.20
CA VAL A 123 -16.27 -14.80 -8.43
C VAL A 123 -15.04 -15.70 -8.47
N THR A 124 -15.03 -16.72 -7.62
CA THR A 124 -13.99 -17.76 -7.54
C THR A 124 -14.65 -19.09 -7.17
N PRO A 125 -14.14 -20.25 -7.65
CA PRO A 125 -14.73 -21.56 -7.35
C PRO A 125 -14.84 -21.87 -5.85
N ASP A 126 -13.83 -21.46 -5.07
CA ASP A 126 -13.82 -21.58 -3.60
C ASP A 126 -13.38 -20.25 -2.97
N PRO A 127 -14.32 -19.35 -2.62
CA PRO A 127 -14.00 -18.04 -2.07
C PRO A 127 -13.37 -18.11 -0.68
N VAL A 128 -13.64 -19.15 0.10
CA VAL A 128 -13.08 -19.29 1.45
C VAL A 128 -11.62 -19.74 1.36
N ALA A 129 -11.31 -20.74 0.52
CA ALA A 129 -9.92 -21.14 0.29
C ALA A 129 -9.10 -20.02 -0.39
N TRP A 130 -9.69 -19.33 -1.36
CA TRP A 130 -9.06 -18.18 -2.02
C TRP A 130 -8.73 -17.07 -1.02
N TRP A 131 -9.68 -16.74 -0.12
CA TRP A 131 -9.49 -15.75 0.93
C TRP A 131 -8.37 -16.15 1.89
N ARG A 132 -8.33 -17.40 2.36
CA ARG A 132 -7.24 -17.89 3.23
C ARG A 132 -5.87 -17.72 2.61
N ALA A 133 -5.72 -18.09 1.34
CA ALA A 133 -4.46 -17.88 0.60
C ALA A 133 -4.12 -16.39 0.51
N TYR A 134 -5.11 -15.54 0.24
CA TYR A 134 -4.94 -14.09 0.17
C TYR A 134 -4.44 -13.48 1.48
N VAL A 135 -5.16 -13.72 2.59
CA VAL A 135 -4.81 -13.13 3.88
C VAL A 135 -3.55 -13.74 4.46
N GLY A 136 -3.29 -15.03 4.19
CA GLY A 136 -2.07 -15.71 4.61
C GLY A 136 -0.80 -15.11 3.99
N LEU A 137 -0.90 -14.49 2.82
CA LEU A 137 0.22 -13.75 2.21
C LEU A 137 0.34 -12.33 2.77
N LEU A 138 -0.75 -11.54 2.73
CA LEU A 138 -0.66 -10.10 2.98
C LEU A 138 -0.54 -9.74 4.48
N VAL A 139 -1.34 -10.39 5.33
CA VAL A 139 -1.50 -9.98 6.73
C VAL A 139 -0.22 -10.20 7.54
N PRO A 140 0.43 -11.39 7.50
CA PRO A 140 1.69 -11.59 8.20
C PRO A 140 2.78 -10.63 7.73
N ALA A 141 2.86 -10.36 6.43
CA ALA A 141 3.86 -9.44 5.89
C ALA A 141 3.69 -8.02 6.46
N VAL A 142 2.49 -7.44 6.35
CA VAL A 142 2.26 -6.06 6.81
C VAL A 142 2.42 -5.93 8.33
N LEU A 143 1.89 -6.88 9.11
CA LEU A 143 1.94 -6.82 10.56
C LEU A 143 3.36 -7.05 11.11
N ARG A 144 4.11 -8.02 10.58
CA ARG A 144 5.50 -8.27 10.99
C ARG A 144 6.44 -7.13 10.56
N SER A 145 6.27 -6.59 9.35
CA SER A 145 7.03 -5.40 8.93
C SER A 145 6.87 -4.24 9.91
N TRP A 146 5.66 -4.00 10.41
CA TRP A 146 5.44 -2.95 11.39
C TRP A 146 5.96 -3.32 12.78
N LEU A 147 5.52 -4.44 13.34
CA LEU A 147 5.75 -4.75 14.75
C LEU A 147 7.18 -5.24 15.02
N SER A 148 7.82 -5.93 14.07
CA SER A 148 9.21 -6.40 14.23
C SER A 148 10.24 -5.43 13.69
N HIS A 149 9.90 -4.63 12.66
CA HIS A 149 10.88 -3.81 11.93
C HIS A 149 10.51 -2.33 11.87
N GLY A 150 9.43 -1.90 12.51
CA GLY A 150 9.01 -0.51 12.54
C GLY A 150 8.61 0.05 11.16
N VAL A 151 8.34 -0.80 10.17
CA VAL A 151 7.96 -0.39 8.81
C VAL A 151 6.44 -0.38 8.66
N VAL A 152 5.90 0.81 8.44
CA VAL A 152 4.45 1.04 8.30
C VAL A 152 4.11 1.15 6.82
N HIS A 153 3.70 0.03 6.21
CA HIS A 153 3.23 0.02 4.83
C HIS A 153 1.84 0.66 4.70
N GLU A 154 1.63 1.47 3.66
CA GLU A 154 0.30 1.96 3.27
C GLU A 154 -0.41 0.92 2.39
N ALA A 155 -0.72 -0.25 2.97
CA ALA A 155 -1.23 -1.42 2.26
C ALA A 155 -2.72 -1.33 1.87
N HIS A 156 -3.17 -0.17 1.40
CA HIS A 156 -4.52 0.02 0.85
C HIS A 156 -4.66 -0.64 -0.54
N LEU A 157 -5.88 -0.82 -1.04
CA LEU A 157 -6.18 -1.57 -2.29
C LEU A 157 -5.35 -1.14 -3.52
N GLN A 158 -4.98 0.13 -3.62
CA GLN A 158 -4.23 0.66 -4.76
C GLN A 158 -2.70 0.45 -4.67
N ASN A 159 -2.19 0.02 -3.51
CA ASN A 159 -0.77 -0.19 -3.24
C ASN A 159 -0.38 -1.67 -3.13
N VAL A 160 -1.30 -2.57 -3.48
CA VAL A 160 -1.04 -4.01 -3.50
C VAL A 160 -1.43 -4.57 -4.87
N VAL A 161 -0.49 -5.27 -5.50
CA VAL A 161 -0.74 -6.07 -6.69
C VAL A 161 -0.68 -7.55 -6.30
N VAL A 162 -1.76 -8.26 -6.57
CA VAL A 162 -1.93 -9.67 -6.28
C VAL A 162 -1.53 -10.43 -7.53
N VAL A 163 -0.63 -11.41 -7.41
CA VAL A 163 -0.30 -12.31 -8.51
C VAL A 163 -1.16 -13.55 -8.36
N LEU A 164 -1.93 -13.85 -9.41
CA LEU A 164 -2.77 -15.01 -9.51
C LEU A 164 -2.11 -16.06 -10.41
N ASP A 165 -2.14 -17.32 -10.00
CA ASP A 165 -1.69 -18.42 -10.86
C ASP A 165 -2.69 -18.72 -12.00
N ARG A 166 -2.43 -19.77 -12.77
CA ARG A 166 -3.29 -20.23 -13.88
C ARG A 166 -4.70 -20.64 -13.42
N ASP A 167 -4.82 -21.09 -12.17
CA ASP A 167 -6.10 -21.45 -11.54
C ASP A 167 -6.75 -20.27 -10.82
N ARG A 168 -6.22 -19.05 -11.02
CA ARG A 168 -6.69 -17.79 -10.44
C ARG A 168 -6.58 -17.73 -8.91
N ARG A 169 -5.70 -18.53 -8.30
CA ARG A 169 -5.42 -18.51 -6.85
C ARG A 169 -4.34 -17.47 -6.53
N PRO A 170 -4.41 -16.77 -5.38
CA PRO A 170 -3.36 -15.85 -4.96
C PRO A 170 -2.10 -16.63 -4.61
N VAL A 171 -0.98 -16.30 -5.27
CA VAL A 171 0.31 -16.95 -5.05
C VAL A 171 1.41 -15.97 -4.66
N ARG A 172 1.22 -14.67 -4.90
CA ARG A 172 2.15 -13.63 -4.45
C ARG A 172 1.46 -12.29 -4.21
N MET A 173 1.97 -11.51 -3.27
CA MET A 173 1.61 -10.11 -3.02
C MET A 173 2.78 -9.19 -3.34
N LEU A 174 2.54 -8.14 -4.11
CA LEU A 174 3.52 -7.10 -4.40
C LEU A 174 3.08 -5.79 -3.78
N LEU A 175 3.80 -5.35 -2.75
CA LEU A 175 3.66 -4.04 -2.15
C LEU A 175 4.33 -2.99 -3.04
N ARG A 176 3.78 -1.78 -3.10
CA ARG A 176 4.35 -0.68 -3.88
C ARG A 176 4.03 0.68 -3.25
N ASP A 177 4.62 1.72 -3.85
CA ASP A 177 4.45 3.12 -3.48
C ASP A 177 5.10 3.53 -2.16
N LEU A 178 6.39 3.88 -2.26
CA LEU A 178 7.21 4.20 -1.08
C LEU A 178 6.93 5.60 -0.52
N GLU A 179 6.27 6.48 -1.27
CA GLU A 179 5.78 7.79 -0.78
C GLU A 179 4.88 7.60 0.47
N GLY A 180 4.10 6.52 0.46
CA GLY A 180 3.18 6.16 1.54
C GLY A 180 3.85 5.42 2.71
N VAL A 181 5.06 4.90 2.57
CA VAL A 181 5.74 4.19 3.66
C VAL A 181 6.13 5.18 4.75
N LYS A 182 5.95 4.74 6.01
CA LYS A 182 6.35 5.47 7.22
C LYS A 182 7.15 4.55 8.13
N LEU A 183 7.91 5.12 9.05
CA LEU A 183 8.66 4.39 10.06
C LEU A 183 8.14 4.75 11.46
N ASP A 184 7.81 3.73 12.24
CA ASP A 184 7.38 3.85 13.63
C ASP A 184 8.59 4.14 14.52
N ALA A 185 8.76 5.40 14.93
CA ALA A 185 9.94 5.91 15.62
C ALA A 185 10.36 5.08 16.84
N ASP A 186 9.40 4.57 17.60
CA ASP A 186 9.65 3.86 18.87
C ASP A 186 10.26 2.48 18.62
N ARG A 187 10.17 1.97 17.39
CA ARG A 187 10.74 0.68 16.97
C ARG A 187 12.13 0.82 16.35
N TRP A 188 12.68 2.05 16.31
CA TRP A 188 14.02 2.33 15.79
C TRP A 188 14.87 3.00 16.88
N SER A 189 15.90 2.30 17.34
CA SER A 189 16.88 2.85 18.30
C SER A 189 17.75 3.94 17.68
N THR A 190 18.03 3.85 16.39
CA THR A 190 18.75 4.86 15.60
C THR A 190 18.00 5.09 14.31
N TRP A 191 17.84 6.36 13.93
CA TRP A 191 17.14 6.71 12.71
C TRP A 191 17.99 6.31 11.49
N PRO A 192 17.43 5.64 10.46
CA PRO A 192 18.20 5.23 9.30
C PRO A 192 18.79 6.40 8.51
N ASP A 193 20.04 6.27 8.09
CA ASP A 193 20.73 7.27 7.29
C ASP A 193 20.04 7.52 5.94
N GLY A 194 20.02 8.78 5.52
CA GLY A 194 19.43 9.20 4.24
C GLY A 194 17.90 9.17 4.18
N VAL A 195 17.22 8.58 5.17
CA VAL A 195 15.76 8.54 5.23
C VAL A 195 15.21 9.87 5.76
N PRO A 196 14.34 10.58 5.01
CA PRO A 196 13.83 11.88 5.43
C PRO A 196 13.01 11.83 6.71
N ALA A 197 13.15 12.81 7.60
CA ALA A 197 12.40 12.87 8.86
C ALA A 197 10.86 12.89 8.68
N GLN A 198 10.37 13.33 7.52
CA GLN A 198 8.95 13.38 7.15
C GLN A 198 8.28 12.00 7.10
N VAL A 199 9.05 10.90 7.00
CA VAL A 199 8.49 9.54 7.05
C VAL A 199 8.28 9.04 8.49
N ARG A 200 8.74 9.79 9.50
CA ARG A 200 8.61 9.44 10.91
C ARG A 200 7.17 9.51 11.37
N TYR A 201 6.67 8.40 11.91
CA TYR A 201 5.41 8.31 12.64
C TYR A 201 5.68 8.01 14.11
N GLY A 202 4.83 8.54 14.99
CA GLY A 202 4.70 8.00 16.35
C GLY A 202 3.77 6.78 16.37
N PRO A 203 3.77 5.99 17.44
CA PRO A 203 3.04 4.71 17.51
C PRO A 203 1.56 4.83 17.18
N ARG A 204 0.90 5.88 17.68
CA ARG A 204 -0.53 6.12 17.42
C ARG A 204 -0.84 6.36 15.95
N ALA A 205 0.06 7.06 15.24
CA ALA A 205 -0.10 7.32 13.81
C ALA A 205 0.16 6.05 12.99
N ALA A 206 1.17 5.27 13.38
CA ALA A 206 1.48 3.97 12.79
C ALA A 206 0.28 3.01 12.92
N HIS A 207 -0.22 2.82 14.15
CA HIS A 207 -1.40 2.01 14.44
C HIS A 207 -2.61 2.43 13.60
N ARG A 208 -2.96 3.73 13.58
CA ARG A 208 -4.07 4.24 12.77
C ARG A 208 -3.93 3.94 11.28
N ARG A 209 -2.72 4.12 10.72
CA ARG A 209 -2.48 3.88 9.30
C ARG A 209 -2.59 2.39 8.96
N ILE A 210 -2.01 1.50 9.78
CA ILE A 210 -2.14 0.05 9.59
C ILE A 210 -3.59 -0.39 9.69
N VAL A 211 -4.28 -0.03 10.78
CA VAL A 211 -5.68 -0.42 11.00
C VAL A 211 -6.57 0.01 9.84
N TYR A 212 -6.46 1.27 9.42
CA TYR A 212 -7.26 1.75 8.31
C TYR A 212 -6.89 1.11 6.98
N CYS A 213 -5.61 1.09 6.61
CA CYS A 213 -5.21 0.67 5.27
C CYS A 213 -5.41 -0.84 5.10
N LEU A 214 -5.00 -1.64 6.07
CA LEU A 214 -5.07 -3.09 6.00
C LEU A 214 -6.50 -3.58 6.27
N PHE A 215 -7.08 -3.27 7.44
CA PHE A 215 -8.33 -3.92 7.85
C PHE A 215 -9.58 -3.28 7.24
N VAL A 216 -9.64 -1.95 7.20
CA VAL A 216 -10.84 -1.24 6.74
C VAL A 216 -10.84 -1.07 5.22
N ASN A 217 -9.82 -0.44 4.64
CA ASN A 217 -9.77 -0.13 3.22
C ASN A 217 -9.55 -1.39 2.38
N HIS A 218 -8.57 -2.21 2.75
CA HIS A 218 -8.15 -3.34 1.95
C HIS A 218 -8.98 -4.58 2.20
N LEU A 219 -8.84 -5.17 3.39
CA LEU A 219 -9.46 -6.47 3.70
C LEU A 219 -10.98 -6.37 3.68
N GLY A 220 -11.56 -5.28 4.21
CA GLY A 220 -13.00 -5.01 4.08
C GLY A 220 -13.47 -4.89 2.62
N GLY A 221 -12.67 -4.31 1.73
CA GLY A 221 -12.99 -4.23 0.30
C GLY A 221 -12.98 -5.60 -0.40
N ILE A 222 -11.95 -6.41 -0.16
CA ILE A 222 -11.83 -7.75 -0.76
C ILE A 222 -12.86 -8.72 -0.16
N SER A 223 -13.08 -8.68 1.17
CA SER A 223 -14.11 -9.52 1.82
C SER A 223 -15.51 -9.16 1.33
N GLY A 224 -15.79 -7.86 1.15
CA GLY A 224 -17.04 -7.37 0.58
C GLY A 224 -17.25 -7.90 -0.84
N ALA A 225 -16.26 -7.77 -1.72
CA ALA A 225 -16.35 -8.28 -3.08
C ALA A 225 -16.60 -9.79 -3.16
N LEU A 226 -15.97 -10.59 -2.28
CA LEU A 226 -16.25 -12.03 -2.18
C LEU A 226 -17.67 -12.32 -1.66
N ALA A 227 -18.12 -11.58 -0.65
CA ALA A 227 -19.45 -11.74 -0.06
C ALA A 227 -20.56 -11.30 -1.03
N ASP A 228 -20.33 -10.27 -1.84
CA ASP A 228 -21.26 -9.85 -2.90
C ASP A 228 -21.42 -10.92 -3.98
N ALA A 229 -20.34 -11.64 -4.31
CA ALA A 229 -20.38 -12.77 -5.25
C ALA A 229 -21.02 -14.04 -4.65
N ARG A 230 -20.89 -14.23 -3.32
CA ARG A 230 -21.45 -15.38 -2.60
C ARG A 230 -21.97 -14.96 -1.23
N PRO A 231 -23.23 -14.51 -1.13
CA PRO A 231 -23.81 -14.06 0.13
C PRO A 231 -23.74 -15.11 1.25
N GLY A 232 -23.60 -14.66 2.49
CA GLY A 232 -23.56 -15.51 3.68
C GLY A 232 -22.17 -16.01 4.11
N ILE A 233 -21.11 -15.76 3.33
CA ILE A 233 -19.76 -16.18 3.71
C ILE A 233 -18.98 -15.17 4.57
N GLU A 234 -19.44 -13.92 4.66
CA GLU A 234 -18.65 -12.81 5.24
C GLU A 234 -18.16 -13.10 6.67
N ARG A 235 -19.03 -13.62 7.55
CA ARG A 235 -18.66 -14.00 8.92
C ARG A 235 -17.51 -15.01 8.94
N ARG A 236 -17.51 -15.99 8.03
CA ARG A 236 -16.44 -16.98 7.92
C ARG A 236 -15.14 -16.36 7.43
N LEU A 237 -15.19 -15.40 6.49
CA LEU A 237 -14.00 -14.69 6.02
C LEU A 237 -13.32 -13.94 7.17
N TRP A 238 -14.09 -13.24 8.00
CA TRP A 238 -13.53 -12.52 9.16
C TRP A 238 -13.00 -13.46 10.26
N GLN A 239 -13.62 -14.63 10.46
CA GLN A 239 -13.09 -15.67 11.35
C GLN A 239 -11.75 -16.23 10.83
N ASP A 240 -11.64 -16.49 9.53
CA ASP A 240 -10.39 -16.95 8.92
C ASP A 240 -9.30 -15.87 9.01
N LEU A 241 -9.66 -14.59 8.84
CA LEU A 241 -8.71 -13.49 9.06
C LEU A 241 -8.27 -13.42 10.53
N ARG A 242 -9.20 -13.54 11.47
CA ARG A 242 -8.90 -13.55 12.90
C ARG A 242 -7.85 -14.61 13.24
N ALA A 243 -8.01 -15.84 12.73
CA ALA A 243 -7.06 -16.93 12.94
C ALA A 243 -5.64 -16.58 12.43
N VAL A 244 -5.53 -15.88 11.30
CA VAL A 244 -4.23 -15.41 10.78
C VAL A 244 -3.63 -14.34 11.69
N VAL A 245 -4.43 -13.40 12.19
CA VAL A 245 -3.96 -12.38 13.14
C VAL A 245 -3.53 -13.02 14.48
N GLU A 246 -4.27 -14.00 14.98
CA GLU A 246 -3.91 -14.78 16.17
C GLU A 246 -2.58 -15.50 16.00
N ALA A 247 -2.35 -16.15 14.85
CA ALA A 247 -1.07 -16.79 14.55
C ALA A 247 0.09 -15.79 14.52
N VAL A 248 -0.10 -14.62 13.89
CA VAL A 248 0.91 -13.56 13.87
C VAL A 248 1.16 -12.98 15.26
N ALA A 249 0.11 -12.82 16.08
CA ALA A 249 0.23 -12.33 17.45
C ALA A 249 1.02 -13.31 18.32
N ALA A 250 0.71 -14.61 18.24
CA ALA A 250 1.43 -15.66 18.95
C ALA A 250 2.93 -15.68 18.57
N ASP A 251 3.24 -15.62 17.27
CA ASP A 251 4.63 -15.57 16.78
C ASP A 251 5.42 -14.35 17.28
N LEU A 252 4.72 -13.23 17.53
CA LEU A 252 5.32 -11.97 17.98
C LEU A 252 5.27 -11.77 19.50
N GLY A 253 4.78 -12.76 20.26
CA GLY A 253 4.69 -12.67 21.72
C GLY A 253 3.52 -11.81 22.21
N GLU A 254 2.37 -11.87 21.54
CA GLU A 254 1.11 -11.20 21.91
C GLU A 254 1.24 -9.68 22.12
N PRO A 255 1.70 -8.93 21.11
CA PRO A 255 1.87 -7.49 21.20
C PRO A 255 0.53 -6.79 21.52
N ALA A 256 0.61 -5.73 22.34
CA ALA A 256 -0.57 -5.06 22.87
C ALA A 256 -1.53 -4.57 21.77
N GLU A 257 -0.99 -4.11 20.64
CA GLU A 257 -1.75 -3.66 19.48
C GLU A 257 -2.61 -4.77 18.86
N LEU A 258 -2.07 -5.98 18.71
CA LEU A 258 -2.82 -7.11 18.14
C LEU A 258 -3.78 -7.70 19.16
N ARG A 259 -3.39 -7.77 20.44
CA ARG A 259 -4.28 -8.20 21.51
C ARG A 259 -5.52 -7.31 21.57
N ALA A 260 -5.37 -5.99 21.54
CA ALA A 260 -6.49 -5.06 21.60
C ALA A 260 -7.45 -5.26 20.40
N LEU A 261 -6.89 -5.40 19.20
CA LEU A 261 -7.63 -5.73 17.98
C LEU A 261 -8.41 -7.06 18.09
N LEU A 262 -7.79 -8.10 18.66
CA LEU A 262 -8.39 -9.43 18.83
C LEU A 262 -9.41 -9.48 19.98
N THR A 263 -9.35 -8.56 20.94
CA THR A 263 -10.35 -8.38 21.99
C THR A 263 -11.53 -7.50 21.57
N GLY A 264 -11.58 -7.08 20.30
CA GLY A 264 -12.73 -6.39 19.73
C GLY A 264 -12.66 -4.86 19.81
N GLU A 265 -11.48 -4.27 19.99
CA GLU A 265 -11.33 -2.81 19.86
C GLU A 265 -11.88 -2.35 18.49
N PRO A 266 -12.67 -1.25 18.44
CA PRO A 266 -13.18 -0.72 17.18
C PRO A 266 -12.07 -0.41 16.18
N LEU A 267 -12.30 -0.73 14.90
CA LEU A 267 -11.37 -0.34 13.85
C LEU A 267 -11.48 1.17 13.61
N LEU A 268 -10.42 1.76 13.08
CA LEU A 268 -10.37 3.19 12.77
C LEU A 268 -10.46 3.40 11.26
N ALA A 269 -11.52 4.06 10.81
CA ALA A 269 -11.75 4.40 9.41
C ALA A 269 -11.39 5.87 9.14
N LYS A 270 -10.61 6.14 8.09
CA LYS A 270 -10.34 7.52 7.63
C LYS A 270 -11.61 8.10 6.99
N ALA A 271 -12.08 9.23 7.49
CA ALA A 271 -13.31 9.86 7.02
C ALA A 271 -13.07 10.72 5.76
N ASN A 272 -12.95 10.05 4.61
CA ASN A 272 -12.66 10.69 3.31
C ASN A 272 -13.72 11.71 2.89
N LEU A 273 -15.00 11.50 3.18
CA LEU A 273 -16.04 12.48 2.86
C LEU A 273 -15.90 13.74 3.72
N LEU A 274 -15.66 13.58 5.03
CA LEU A 274 -15.58 14.71 5.97
C LEU A 274 -14.40 15.62 5.68
N VAL A 275 -13.22 15.07 5.39
CA VAL A 275 -12.04 15.89 5.04
C VAL A 275 -12.29 16.71 3.78
N ARG A 276 -13.05 16.17 2.82
CA ARG A 276 -13.41 16.87 1.58
C ARG A 276 -14.49 17.92 1.79
N TRP A 277 -15.47 17.62 2.62
CA TRP A 277 -16.50 18.58 3.02
C TRP A 277 -15.88 19.80 3.68
N ARG A 278 -14.91 19.60 4.58
CA ARG A 278 -14.21 20.68 5.29
C ARG A 278 -13.14 21.38 4.45
N ARG A 279 -12.77 20.82 3.29
CA ARG A 279 -11.64 21.26 2.44
C ARG A 279 -10.30 21.25 3.16
N ASP A 280 -10.16 20.38 4.14
CA ASP A 280 -8.94 20.22 4.92
C ASP A 280 -7.85 19.53 4.10
N ALA A 281 -6.60 19.68 4.55
CA ALA A 281 -5.50 18.86 4.05
C ALA A 281 -5.76 17.38 4.39
N ASP A 282 -5.45 16.46 3.48
CA ASP A 282 -5.71 15.03 3.68
C ASP A 282 -5.01 14.44 4.92
N ARG A 283 -3.86 15.02 5.30
CA ARG A 283 -3.14 14.68 6.55
C ARG A 283 -3.91 15.01 7.83
N ALA A 284 -4.88 15.91 7.74
CA ALA A 284 -5.78 16.30 8.83
C ALA A 284 -7.10 15.52 8.82
N ALA A 285 -7.23 14.51 7.94
CA ALA A 285 -8.44 13.70 7.88
C ALA A 285 -8.74 13.06 9.25
N PRO A 286 -9.96 13.24 9.79
CA PRO A 286 -10.33 12.59 11.03
C PRO A 286 -10.48 11.08 10.81
N PHE A 287 -10.23 10.34 11.88
CA PHE A 287 -10.52 8.91 11.95
C PHE A 287 -11.75 8.70 12.83
N VAL A 288 -12.66 7.86 12.36
CA VAL A 288 -13.90 7.51 13.08
C VAL A 288 -13.87 6.02 13.44
N PRO A 289 -14.37 5.63 14.62
CA PRO A 289 -14.47 4.23 14.99
C PRO A 289 -15.54 3.53 14.15
N VAL A 290 -15.28 2.29 13.75
CA VAL A 290 -16.22 1.39 13.08
C VAL A 290 -16.21 0.02 13.77
N PRO A 291 -17.30 -0.77 13.68
CA PRO A 291 -17.34 -2.10 14.27
C PRO A 291 -16.17 -2.98 13.82
N ASN A 292 -15.64 -3.80 14.72
CA ASN A 292 -14.60 -4.76 14.42
C ASN A 292 -15.21 -6.15 14.12
N PRO A 293 -15.23 -6.58 12.84
CA PRO A 293 -15.88 -7.82 12.42
C PRO A 293 -15.11 -9.10 12.79
N MET A 294 -13.83 -9.00 13.20
CA MET A 294 -13.08 -10.13 13.77
C MET A 294 -13.55 -10.48 15.19
N GLY A 295 -14.34 -9.60 15.81
CA GLY A 295 -14.95 -9.82 17.11
C GLY A 295 -14.04 -9.56 18.31
N GLY A 296 -14.67 -9.69 19.47
CA GLY A 296 -14.17 -9.68 20.84
C GLY A 296 -15.25 -10.29 21.73
N PRO A 297 -14.93 -10.81 22.93
CA PRO A 297 -15.98 -11.24 23.84
C PRO A 297 -16.90 -10.05 24.11
N ARG A 298 -18.22 -10.29 24.03
CA ARG A 298 -19.17 -9.41 24.73
C ARG A 298 -19.07 -9.69 26.21
#